data_AF-A0AAQ3L2A1-F1
#
_entry.id   AF-A0AAQ3L2A1-F1
#
_cell.length_a   1.000
_cell.length_b   1.000
_cell.length_c   1.000
_cell.angle_alpha   90.00
_cell.angle_beta   90.00
_cell.angle_gamma   90.00
#
_symmetry.space_group_name_H-M   'P 1'
#
loop_
_entity.id
_entity.type
_entity.pdbx_description
1 polymer ?
#
loop_
_entity_poly.entity_id
_entity_poly.type
_entity_poly.pdbx_seq_one_letter_code
_entity_poly.pdbx_strand_id
1 'polypeptide(L)'
;MHCHSATAAPTSLPSFPLTGRCSFIFPSKWLSSYCIVNAMEVQDADLPQVESPNLAPHEAPRPDAALSAELESLRSSHRELESRLAAAEESLSSLRIRNIDLSLALNEASEERDSLRIKLIEAEVSAREEAEANWIARLELSHEIEILKSSFGELTAERSRRDGMVSEILDSIRSAGNCFRRIRGRISDGNLGGVNEEKSNLEDALELLLTESKSISELGAAVDSMFVDDDIMRRKERKELENSIVSLTEENRDMSTLLRVALVEKEAIEKSLNKLKVSGEQKKGAILQIAERGLQKVGFGFVIGVIGGESQSDQPSSSAISTNSDGSECDEEVISLASTVEKMMKNLRLEITELRQVLEESRSENEQLQSVIDEQAQKTTQREQYIKDLEERENILTKSVEELMLDTKEAEEEATRWREACELEVEAAKAVILEREKEVALLREELKRTKSALDAANNKLQLKEKLAKTAMAAQAAAEATLQLADKRSAGFRERIEELTRQLEEEAAEGSRRERSAGVRRRVRYVCWPWQAFRVMPAASPQSRERIRRRMMVPEMESLLRFSV
;
A
#
# COMPACT_ATOMS: atom_id res chain seq x y z
N MET A 1 33.44 8.24 27.84
CA MET A 1 34.65 8.99 27.45
C MET A 1 34.73 9.07 25.93
N HIS A 2 34.26 10.16 25.32
CA HIS A 2 34.86 10.91 24.21
C HIS A 2 33.84 11.94 23.72
N CYS A 3 34.32 13.18 23.57
CA CYS A 3 33.56 14.40 23.39
C CYS A 3 33.61 14.90 21.93
N HIS A 4 32.65 15.81 21.63
CA HIS A 4 32.72 16.93 20.66
C HIS A 4 32.49 16.57 19.18
N SER A 5 31.69 17.28 18.36
CA SER A 5 30.99 18.57 18.50
C SER A 5 29.94 18.76 17.38
N ALA A 6 28.96 19.61 17.69
CA ALA A 6 28.07 20.46 16.87
C ALA A 6 28.16 20.46 15.32
N THR A 7 27.00 20.61 14.65
CA THR A 7 26.55 21.85 13.94
C THR A 7 25.28 21.55 13.10
N ALA A 8 24.17 22.26 13.34
CA ALA A 8 23.27 22.86 12.33
C ALA A 8 21.88 23.19 12.92
N ALA A 9 21.43 24.41 12.65
CA ALA A 9 20.20 25.05 13.10
C ALA A 9 19.00 24.73 12.17
N PRO A 10 17.78 25.23 12.44
CA PRO A 10 16.52 24.57 12.12
C PRO A 10 15.98 24.92 10.73
N THR A 11 15.47 23.94 10.01
CA THR A 11 14.59 24.15 8.86
C THR A 11 13.18 24.46 9.33
N SER A 12 12.86 25.75 9.27
CA SER A 12 11.52 26.32 9.26
C SER A 12 10.64 25.68 8.18
N LEU A 13 9.53 25.08 8.58
CA LEU A 13 8.43 24.72 7.67
C LEU A 13 7.60 25.97 7.35
N PRO A 14 7.14 26.15 6.09
CA PRO A 14 6.29 27.26 5.71
C PRO A 14 4.87 27.04 6.22
N SER A 15 4.41 27.97 7.06
CA SER A 15 3.00 28.18 7.37
C SER A 15 2.25 28.64 6.12
N PHE A 16 1.45 27.74 5.55
CA PHE A 16 0.45 28.10 4.54
C PHE A 16 -0.71 28.86 5.20
N PRO A 17 -1.15 30.01 4.65
CA PRO A 17 -2.34 30.70 5.13
C PRO A 17 -3.58 29.96 4.65
N LEU A 18 -4.33 29.39 5.60
CA LEU A 18 -5.70 28.96 5.36
C LEU A 18 -6.57 30.19 5.10
N THR A 19 -7.00 30.30 3.84
CA THR A 19 -8.35 30.67 3.40
C THR A 19 -8.99 31.87 4.08
N GLY A 20 -9.01 32.98 3.33
CA GLY A 20 -9.77 34.18 3.64
C GLY A 20 -11.25 33.86 3.89
N ARG A 21 -11.73 34.35 5.03
CA ARG A 21 -13.15 34.61 5.24
C ARG A 21 -13.57 35.72 4.27
N CYS A 22 -14.30 35.36 3.21
CA CYS A 22 -15.14 36.32 2.51
C CYS A 22 -16.34 36.64 3.39
N SER A 23 -16.18 37.67 4.23
CA SER A 23 -17.30 38.41 4.79
C SER A 23 -17.99 39.14 3.64
N PHE A 24 -19.08 38.57 3.11
CA PHE A 24 -20.01 39.34 2.28
C PHE A 24 -20.76 40.33 3.20
N ILE A 25 -20.15 41.50 3.39
CA ILE A 25 -20.86 42.69 3.82
C ILE A 25 -21.60 43.20 2.57
N PHE A 26 -22.93 43.04 2.56
CA PHE A 26 -23.78 43.73 1.60
C PHE A 26 -23.64 45.25 1.81
N PRO A 27 -23.23 46.05 0.81
CA PRO A 27 -23.42 47.49 0.84
C PRO A 27 -24.87 47.77 0.42
N SER A 28 -25.78 47.81 1.38
CA SER A 28 -27.10 48.40 1.18
C SER A 28 -26.96 49.92 1.17
N LYS A 29 -26.77 50.51 -0.02
CA LYS A 29 -27.10 51.92 -0.35
C LYS A 29 -26.73 52.26 -1.79
N TRP A 30 -27.72 52.21 -2.68
CA TRP A 30 -27.97 53.12 -3.81
C TRP A 30 -29.49 53.02 -4.06
N LEU A 31 -30.28 53.95 -3.51
CA LEU A 31 -30.88 55.08 -4.23
C LEU A 31 -31.74 54.64 -5.44
N SER A 32 -33.06 54.62 -5.26
CA SER A 32 -33.92 55.56 -5.98
C SER A 32 -35.32 55.56 -5.36
N SER A 33 -35.62 56.65 -4.64
CA SER A 33 -36.99 57.08 -4.39
C SER A 33 -37.68 57.32 -5.72
N TYR A 34 -38.80 56.66 -5.96
CA TYR A 34 -39.87 57.19 -6.79
C TYR A 34 -41.19 56.93 -6.07
N CYS A 35 -41.51 57.84 -5.14
CA CYS A 35 -42.89 58.10 -4.78
C CYS A 35 -43.48 58.93 -5.93
N ILE A 36 -44.34 58.35 -6.75
CA ILE A 36 -45.22 59.14 -7.61
C ILE A 36 -46.36 59.61 -6.71
N VAL A 37 -46.22 60.85 -6.24
CA VAL A 37 -47.31 61.69 -5.77
C VAL A 37 -48.06 62.16 -7.02
N ASN A 38 -49.34 61.79 -7.15
CA ASN A 38 -50.27 62.54 -7.99
C ASN A 38 -51.29 63.22 -7.07
N ALA A 39 -50.95 64.44 -6.68
CA ALA A 39 -51.91 65.45 -6.26
C ALA A 39 -52.48 66.07 -7.55
N MET A 40 -53.77 65.88 -7.82
CA MET A 40 -54.50 66.73 -8.75
C MET A 40 -54.88 67.99 -7.98
N GLU A 41 -54.00 68.98 -8.06
CA GLU A 41 -54.27 70.36 -7.65
C GLU A 41 -54.82 71.09 -8.88
N VAL A 42 -56.12 71.38 -8.85
CA VAL A 42 -56.78 72.27 -9.80
C VAL A 42 -56.41 73.70 -9.39
N GLN A 43 -55.65 74.39 -10.24
CA GLN A 43 -55.44 75.83 -10.12
C GLN A 43 -55.95 76.52 -11.38
N ASP A 44 -56.92 77.40 -11.14
CA ASP A 44 -57.34 78.52 -11.97
C ASP A 44 -56.14 79.39 -12.37
N ALA A 45 -56.16 79.89 -13.61
CA ALA A 45 -55.66 81.24 -13.94
C ALA A 45 -56.04 81.65 -15.37
N ASP A 46 -56.73 82.78 -15.42
CA ASP A 46 -56.52 83.92 -16.33
C ASP A 46 -57.07 83.92 -17.77
N LEU A 47 -58.18 84.65 -17.86
CA LEU A 47 -58.58 85.55 -18.94
C LEU A 47 -57.39 86.27 -19.63
N PRO A 48 -57.57 86.63 -20.91
CA PRO A 48 -57.47 88.07 -21.17
C PRO A 48 -58.64 88.64 -21.98
N GLN A 49 -58.81 89.93 -21.74
CA GLN A 49 -59.80 90.85 -22.26
C GLN A 49 -59.49 91.36 -23.69
N VAL A 50 -60.59 91.55 -24.43
CA VAL A 50 -60.94 92.72 -25.28
C VAL A 50 -60.09 93.01 -26.52
N GLU A 51 -60.75 92.96 -27.68
CA GLU A 51 -60.70 94.06 -28.65
C GLU A 51 -62.00 94.10 -29.50
N SER A 52 -62.75 95.19 -29.33
CA SER A 52 -63.81 95.65 -30.25
C SER A 52 -63.17 96.46 -31.38
N PRO A 53 -63.81 96.53 -32.57
CA PRO A 53 -64.08 97.87 -33.09
C PRO A 53 -65.46 98.07 -33.77
N ASN A 54 -65.97 99.28 -33.49
CA ASN A 54 -67.04 100.10 -34.06
C ASN A 54 -67.61 99.84 -35.49
N LEU A 55 -68.96 99.76 -35.54
CA LEU A 55 -69.95 100.62 -36.26
C LEU A 55 -69.48 101.35 -37.55
N ALA A 56 -70.17 101.43 -38.70
CA ALA A 56 -71.53 101.11 -39.21
C ALA A 56 -71.49 101.38 -40.76
N PRO A 57 -72.58 101.50 -41.56
CA PRO A 57 -74.02 101.20 -41.35
C PRO A 57 -74.66 100.38 -42.52
N HIS A 58 -75.97 100.13 -42.44
CA HIS A 58 -76.86 99.55 -43.48
C HIS A 58 -76.66 98.04 -43.74
N GLU A 59 -77.63 97.15 -43.66
CA GLU A 59 -79.10 97.15 -43.63
C GLU A 59 -79.55 96.09 -42.61
N ALA A 60 -80.73 96.27 -42.01
CA ALA A 60 -81.31 95.29 -41.11
C ALA A 60 -81.83 94.06 -41.86
N PRO A 61 -81.43 92.83 -41.46
CA PRO A 61 -82.33 91.70 -41.41
C PRO A 61 -82.64 91.35 -39.94
N ARG A 62 -83.80 90.77 -39.74
CA ARG A 62 -84.50 90.60 -38.45
C ARG A 62 -83.62 89.98 -37.33
N PRO A 63 -83.78 90.42 -36.07
CA PRO A 63 -83.02 89.95 -34.90
C PRO A 63 -83.15 88.45 -34.59
N ASP A 64 -84.12 87.75 -35.20
CA ASP A 64 -84.36 86.33 -34.96
C ASP A 64 -83.34 85.39 -35.64
N ALA A 65 -82.63 85.85 -36.69
CA ALA A 65 -81.73 85.00 -37.49
C ALA A 65 -80.31 84.84 -36.90
N ALA A 66 -79.79 85.85 -36.21
CA ALA A 66 -78.47 85.79 -35.58
C ALA A 66 -78.50 84.97 -34.27
N LEU A 67 -79.57 85.17 -33.48
CA LEU A 67 -79.80 84.39 -32.26
C LEU A 67 -80.03 82.90 -32.56
N SER A 68 -80.70 82.57 -33.67
CA SER A 68 -80.86 81.18 -34.09
C SER A 68 -79.54 80.54 -34.53
N ALA A 69 -78.65 81.27 -35.21
CA ALA A 69 -77.31 80.79 -35.55
C ALA A 69 -76.43 80.53 -34.32
N GLU A 70 -76.48 81.39 -33.30
CA GLU A 70 -75.78 81.16 -32.02
C GLU A 70 -76.36 79.96 -31.25
N LEU A 71 -77.69 79.79 -31.26
CA LEU A 71 -78.36 78.63 -30.65
C LEU A 71 -78.00 77.32 -31.37
N GLU A 72 -77.90 77.33 -32.69
CA GLU A 72 -77.48 76.18 -33.48
C GLU A 72 -75.99 75.84 -33.25
N SER A 73 -75.13 76.88 -33.10
CA SER A 73 -73.71 76.74 -32.73
C SER A 73 -73.55 76.13 -31.34
N LEU A 74 -74.27 76.64 -30.34
CA LEU A 74 -74.30 76.08 -28.97
C LEU A 74 -74.81 74.63 -28.95
N ARG A 75 -75.82 74.30 -29.76
CA ARG A 75 -76.27 72.91 -29.91
C ARG A 75 -75.21 72.03 -30.56
N SER A 76 -74.46 72.54 -31.54
CA SER A 76 -73.36 71.80 -32.18
C SER A 76 -72.20 71.56 -31.22
N SER A 77 -71.80 72.56 -30.43
CA SER A 77 -70.76 72.41 -29.41
C SER A 77 -71.21 71.49 -28.28
N HIS A 78 -72.49 71.54 -27.90
CA HIS A 78 -73.05 70.62 -26.91
C HIS A 78 -73.00 69.17 -27.40
N ARG A 79 -73.41 68.90 -28.65
CA ARG A 79 -73.28 67.56 -29.26
C ARG A 79 -71.83 67.10 -29.38
N GLU A 80 -70.90 68.01 -29.69
CA GLU A 80 -69.47 67.69 -29.74
C GLU A 80 -68.93 67.35 -28.33
N LEU A 81 -69.32 68.11 -27.31
CA LEU A 81 -68.96 67.82 -25.92
C LEU A 81 -69.55 66.49 -25.46
N GLU A 82 -70.80 66.18 -25.78
CA GLU A 82 -71.43 64.88 -25.50
C GLU A 82 -70.66 63.74 -26.17
N SER A 83 -70.26 63.90 -27.44
CA SER A 83 -69.44 62.91 -28.15
C SER A 83 -68.05 62.74 -27.52
N ARG A 84 -67.40 63.83 -27.09
CA ARG A 84 -66.10 63.77 -26.41
C ARG A 84 -66.22 63.14 -25.02
N LEU A 85 -67.30 63.39 -24.31
CA LEU A 85 -67.59 62.81 -23.00
C LEU A 85 -67.83 61.30 -23.12
N ALA A 86 -68.61 60.87 -24.13
CA ALA A 86 -68.79 59.44 -24.44
C ALA A 86 -67.45 58.75 -24.80
N ALA A 87 -66.62 59.37 -25.64
CA ALA A 87 -65.29 58.84 -25.98
C ALA A 87 -64.35 58.76 -24.76
N ALA A 88 -64.43 59.76 -23.87
CA ALA A 88 -63.68 59.74 -22.61
C ALA A 88 -64.17 58.62 -21.68
N GLU A 89 -65.47 58.38 -21.58
CA GLU A 89 -66.06 57.29 -20.79
C GLU A 89 -65.68 55.89 -21.33
N GLU A 90 -65.67 55.71 -22.65
CA GLU A 90 -65.15 54.49 -23.28
C GLU A 90 -63.66 54.28 -22.99
N SER A 91 -62.86 55.36 -23.09
CA SER A 91 -61.43 55.29 -22.76
C SER A 91 -61.19 54.94 -21.29
N LEU A 92 -61.97 55.52 -20.35
CA LEU A 92 -61.91 55.19 -18.93
C LEU A 92 -62.32 53.74 -18.66
N SER A 93 -63.34 53.24 -19.36
CA SER A 93 -63.78 51.84 -19.25
C SER A 93 -62.70 50.88 -19.75
N SER A 94 -62.05 51.20 -20.87
CA SER A 94 -60.92 50.40 -21.39
C SER A 94 -59.72 50.39 -20.44
N LEU A 95 -59.41 51.54 -19.81
CA LEU A 95 -58.34 51.65 -18.82
C LEU A 95 -58.66 50.87 -17.54
N ARG A 96 -59.93 50.85 -17.10
CA ARG A 96 -60.38 50.04 -15.96
C ARG A 96 -60.18 48.56 -16.22
N ILE A 97 -60.57 48.06 -17.40
CA ILE A 97 -60.35 46.66 -17.79
C ILE A 97 -58.86 46.34 -17.78
N ARG A 98 -58.03 47.18 -18.42
CA ARG A 98 -56.58 46.99 -18.43
C ARG A 98 -55.95 47.01 -17.03
N ASN A 99 -56.47 47.83 -16.12
CA ASN A 99 -56.00 47.89 -14.74
C ASN A 99 -56.30 46.59 -13.97
N ILE A 100 -57.50 46.03 -14.18
CA ILE A 100 -57.90 44.73 -13.64
C ILE A 100 -56.97 43.64 -14.19
N ASP A 101 -56.75 43.58 -15.50
CA ASP A 101 -55.86 42.60 -16.13
C ASP A 101 -54.43 42.68 -15.58
N LEU A 102 -53.90 43.89 -15.40
CA LEU A 102 -52.58 44.11 -14.81
C LEU A 102 -52.50 43.68 -13.34
N SER A 103 -53.57 43.88 -12.57
CA SER A 103 -53.64 43.46 -11.17
C SER A 103 -53.71 41.93 -11.05
N LEU A 104 -54.43 41.26 -11.95
CA LEU A 104 -54.45 39.79 -12.03
C LEU A 104 -53.07 39.25 -12.38
N ALA A 105 -52.43 39.77 -13.43
CA ALA A 105 -51.08 39.35 -13.83
C ALA A 105 -50.03 39.63 -12.73
N LEU A 106 -50.16 40.73 -11.98
CA LEU A 106 -49.28 41.04 -10.85
C LEU A 106 -49.46 40.04 -9.70
N ASN A 107 -50.69 39.63 -9.41
CA ASN A 107 -50.96 38.62 -8.39
C ASN A 107 -50.41 37.26 -8.80
N GLU A 108 -50.65 36.81 -10.03
CA GLU A 108 -50.10 35.56 -10.57
C GLU A 108 -48.56 35.55 -10.48
N ALA A 109 -47.91 36.63 -10.91
CA ALA A 109 -46.46 36.77 -10.80
C ALA A 109 -45.97 36.78 -9.34
N SER A 110 -46.76 37.31 -8.40
CA SER A 110 -46.44 37.26 -6.97
C SER A 110 -46.54 35.84 -6.42
N GLU A 111 -47.59 35.09 -6.78
CA GLU A 111 -47.78 33.69 -6.38
C GLU A 111 -46.68 32.80 -6.94
N GLU A 112 -46.30 32.97 -8.21
CA GLU A 112 -45.17 32.27 -8.82
C GLU A 112 -43.86 32.59 -8.10
N ARG A 113 -43.60 33.87 -7.80
CA ARG A 113 -42.41 34.27 -7.04
C ARG A 113 -42.37 33.61 -5.67
N ASP A 114 -43.49 33.58 -4.97
CA ASP A 114 -43.56 33.03 -3.61
C ASP A 114 -43.44 31.49 -3.65
N SER A 115 -44.02 30.83 -4.66
CA SER A 115 -43.81 29.39 -4.93
C SER A 115 -42.33 29.08 -5.21
N LEU A 116 -41.66 29.88 -6.05
CA LEU A 116 -40.23 29.72 -6.34
C LEU A 116 -39.35 29.95 -5.12
N ARG A 117 -39.72 30.91 -4.25
CA ARG A 117 -39.01 31.14 -2.98
C ARG A 117 -39.10 29.93 -2.05
N ILE A 118 -40.26 29.31 -1.95
CA ILE A 118 -40.45 28.09 -1.14
C ILE A 118 -39.57 26.96 -1.69
N LYS A 119 -39.64 26.70 -3.00
CA LYS A 119 -38.83 25.67 -3.67
C LYS A 119 -37.33 25.92 -3.51
N LEU A 120 -36.89 27.18 -3.54
CA LEU A 120 -35.49 27.54 -3.32
C LEU A 120 -35.05 27.21 -1.89
N ILE A 121 -35.88 27.51 -0.89
CA ILE A 121 -35.61 27.18 0.52
C ILE A 121 -35.57 25.67 0.71
N GLU A 122 -36.53 24.92 0.15
CA GLU A 122 -36.57 23.46 0.22
C GLU A 122 -35.30 22.83 -0.41
N ALA A 123 -34.89 23.31 -1.59
CA ALA A 123 -33.66 22.86 -2.23
C ALA A 123 -32.40 23.22 -1.43
N GLU A 124 -32.35 24.40 -0.80
CA GLU A 124 -31.24 24.79 0.06
C GLU A 124 -31.15 23.91 1.32
N VAL A 125 -32.28 23.58 1.94
CA VAL A 125 -32.34 22.68 3.10
C VAL A 125 -31.89 21.27 2.69
N SER A 126 -32.44 20.72 1.61
CA SER A 126 -32.06 19.40 1.10
C SER A 126 -30.57 19.32 0.76
N ALA A 127 -30.00 20.35 0.13
CA ALA A 127 -28.57 20.40 -0.16
C ALA A 127 -27.70 20.47 1.10
N ARG A 128 -28.16 21.13 2.17
CA ARG A 128 -27.47 21.16 3.46
C ARG A 128 -27.52 19.79 4.15
N GLU A 129 -28.67 19.13 4.16
CA GLU A 129 -28.84 17.80 4.74
C GLU A 129 -27.96 16.76 4.02
N GLU A 130 -27.92 16.78 2.69
CA GLU A 130 -27.03 15.92 1.90
C GLU A 130 -25.54 16.20 2.19
N ALA A 131 -25.16 17.47 2.32
CA ALA A 131 -23.79 17.85 2.65
C ALA A 131 -23.39 17.40 4.05
N GLU A 132 -24.30 17.48 5.03
CA GLU A 132 -24.07 17.05 6.41
C GLU A 132 -23.97 15.51 6.50
N ALA A 133 -24.86 14.78 5.83
CA ALA A 133 -24.78 13.33 5.74
C ALA A 133 -23.47 12.85 5.09
N ASN A 134 -23.05 13.50 3.99
CA ASN A 134 -21.78 13.20 3.34
C ASN A 134 -20.58 13.53 4.25
N TRP A 135 -20.65 14.63 5.01
CA TRP A 135 -19.60 14.97 5.96
C TRP A 135 -19.47 13.93 7.08
N ILE A 136 -20.60 13.46 7.63
CA ILE A 136 -20.64 12.38 8.64
C ILE A 136 -20.04 11.09 8.06
N ALA A 137 -20.48 10.65 6.88
CA ALA A 137 -19.95 9.46 6.22
C ALA A 137 -18.44 9.56 5.95
N ARG A 138 -17.93 10.74 5.57
CA ARG A 138 -16.48 10.97 5.40
C ARG A 138 -15.73 10.91 6.73
N LEU A 139 -16.35 11.33 7.83
CA LEU A 139 -15.75 11.25 9.16
C LEU A 139 -15.63 9.79 9.62
N GLU A 140 -16.68 9.00 9.41
CA GLU A 140 -16.71 7.56 9.69
C GLU A 140 -15.64 6.81 8.89
N LEU A 141 -15.60 7.01 7.56
CA LEU A 141 -14.54 6.45 6.70
C LEU A 141 -13.14 6.87 7.14
N SER A 142 -12.96 8.12 7.57
CA SER A 142 -11.66 8.59 8.06
C SER A 142 -11.26 7.87 9.35
N HIS A 143 -12.22 7.60 10.24
CA HIS A 143 -11.98 6.84 11.46
C HIS A 143 -11.62 5.38 11.17
N GLU A 144 -12.34 4.72 10.25
CA GLU A 144 -12.04 3.36 9.80
C GLU A 144 -10.64 3.26 9.17
N ILE A 145 -10.26 4.24 8.34
CA ILE A 145 -8.90 4.32 7.77
C ILE A 145 -7.85 4.44 8.88
N GLU A 146 -8.12 5.21 9.93
CA GLU A 146 -7.20 5.35 11.07
C GLU A 146 -7.03 4.02 11.83
N ILE A 147 -8.14 3.30 12.06
CA ILE A 147 -8.12 1.97 12.67
C ILE A 147 -7.32 0.98 11.81
N LEU A 148 -7.58 0.95 10.50
CA LEU A 148 -6.86 0.08 9.56
C LEU A 148 -5.38 0.41 9.50
N LYS A 149 -5.00 1.70 9.53
CA LYS A 149 -3.59 2.11 9.62
C LYS A 149 -2.92 1.64 10.91
N SER A 150 -3.61 1.74 12.04
CA SER A 150 -3.08 1.24 13.32
C SER A 150 -2.84 -0.27 13.27
N SER A 151 -3.85 -1.03 12.80
CA SER A 151 -3.74 -2.49 12.65
C SER A 151 -2.63 -2.88 11.67
N PHE A 152 -2.49 -2.18 10.55
CA PHE A 152 -1.39 -2.38 9.61
C PHE A 152 -0.02 -2.08 10.24
N GLY A 153 0.07 -1.05 11.09
CA GLY A 153 1.26 -0.73 11.87
C GLY A 153 1.66 -1.88 12.81
N GLU A 154 0.70 -2.49 13.50
CA GLU A 154 0.95 -3.66 14.36
C GLU A 154 1.42 -4.88 13.56
N LEU A 155 0.76 -5.18 12.43
CA LEU A 155 1.14 -6.31 11.56
C LEU A 155 2.53 -6.14 10.95
N THR A 156 2.90 -4.92 10.56
CA THR A 156 4.24 -4.63 10.01
C THR A 156 5.33 -4.70 11.08
N ALA A 157 5.04 -4.27 12.31
CA ALA A 157 5.94 -4.44 13.45
C ALA A 157 6.13 -5.92 13.79
N GLU A 158 5.06 -6.72 13.80
CA GLU A 158 5.12 -8.17 14.04
C GLU A 158 5.87 -8.90 12.92
N ARG A 159 5.67 -8.50 11.66
CA ARG A 159 6.47 -9.01 10.53
C ARG A 159 7.96 -8.71 10.73
N SER A 160 8.31 -7.48 11.07
CA SER A 160 9.70 -7.08 11.32
C SER A 160 10.33 -7.88 12.48
N ARG A 161 9.55 -8.16 13.53
CA ARG A 161 9.98 -9.02 14.65
C ARG A 161 10.25 -10.45 14.20
N ARG A 162 9.37 -11.04 13.39
CA ARG A 162 9.55 -12.38 12.81
C ARG A 162 10.76 -12.45 11.89
N ASP A 163 10.95 -11.45 11.03
CA ASP A 163 12.11 -11.37 10.12
C ASP A 163 13.42 -11.31 10.92
N GLY A 164 13.44 -10.56 12.03
CA GLY A 164 14.56 -10.56 12.98
C GLY A 164 14.85 -11.94 13.58
N MET A 165 13.82 -12.64 14.06
CA MET A 165 13.96 -14.01 14.60
C MET A 165 14.50 -15.00 13.56
N VAL A 166 13.99 -14.94 12.32
CA VAL A 166 14.46 -15.80 11.22
C VAL A 166 15.94 -15.54 10.94
N SER A 167 16.37 -14.27 10.94
CA SER A 167 17.78 -13.93 10.77
C SER A 167 18.67 -14.49 11.90
N GLU A 168 18.23 -14.39 13.16
CA GLU A 168 18.97 -14.96 14.30
C GLU A 168 19.08 -16.49 14.21
N ILE A 169 18.00 -17.17 13.82
CA ILE A 169 18.01 -18.62 13.61
C ILE A 169 18.96 -18.99 12.47
N LEU A 170 18.93 -18.27 11.36
CA LEU A 170 19.84 -18.46 10.22
C LEU A 170 21.31 -18.33 10.63
N ASP A 171 21.65 -17.33 11.43
CA ASP A 171 23.02 -17.15 11.91
C ASP A 171 23.46 -18.27 12.86
N SER A 172 22.55 -18.75 13.72
CA SER A 172 22.79 -19.89 14.60
C SER A 172 23.01 -21.19 13.82
N ILE A 173 22.17 -21.44 12.82
CA ILE A 173 22.29 -22.54 11.86
C ILE A 173 23.67 -22.44 11.18
N ARG A 174 24.00 -21.33 10.51
CA ARG A 174 25.30 -21.15 9.83
C ARG A 174 26.50 -21.35 10.77
N SER A 175 26.39 -20.91 12.03
CA SER A 175 27.40 -21.15 13.07
C SER A 175 27.57 -22.64 13.38
N ALA A 176 26.47 -23.39 13.53
CA ALA A 176 26.51 -24.85 13.72
C ALA A 176 27.11 -25.57 12.52
N GLY A 177 26.79 -25.14 11.29
CA GLY A 177 27.37 -25.67 10.05
C GLY A 177 28.89 -25.51 10.01
N ASN A 178 29.38 -24.34 10.42
CA ASN A 178 30.82 -24.09 10.57
C ASN A 178 31.47 -24.98 11.64
N CYS A 179 30.77 -25.29 12.74
CA CYS A 179 31.25 -26.25 13.73
C CYS A 179 31.40 -27.66 13.14
N PHE A 180 30.39 -28.17 12.43
CA PHE A 180 30.50 -29.48 11.77
C PHE A 180 31.60 -29.51 10.72
N ARG A 181 31.76 -28.43 9.93
CA ARG A 181 32.85 -28.32 8.95
C ARG A 181 34.24 -28.38 9.61
N ARG A 182 34.41 -27.72 10.76
CA ARG A 182 35.65 -27.79 11.56
C ARG A 182 35.90 -29.18 12.13
N ILE A 183 34.87 -29.85 12.64
CA ILE A 183 34.97 -31.22 13.18
C ILE A 183 35.35 -32.19 12.06
N ARG A 184 34.65 -32.13 10.92
CA ARG A 184 34.95 -32.91 9.72
C ARG A 184 36.41 -32.78 9.29
N GLY A 185 36.93 -31.54 9.26
CA GLY A 185 38.31 -31.25 8.90
C GLY A 185 39.36 -31.75 9.90
N ARG A 186 38.98 -32.07 11.15
CA ARG A 186 39.88 -32.68 12.14
C ARG A 186 39.91 -34.21 12.04
N ILE A 187 38.82 -34.83 11.58
CA ILE A 187 38.70 -36.29 11.49
C ILE A 187 39.25 -36.80 10.15
N SER A 188 39.03 -36.06 9.06
CA SER A 188 39.69 -36.36 7.79
C SER A 188 41.11 -35.80 7.80
N ASP A 189 42.10 -36.68 7.98
CA ASP A 189 43.49 -36.38 7.67
C ASP A 189 43.65 -36.18 6.15
N GLY A 190 43.43 -34.95 5.68
CA GLY A 190 43.90 -34.48 4.38
C GLY A 190 43.06 -34.86 3.15
N ASN A 191 41.80 -34.42 3.07
CA ASN A 191 41.24 -34.03 1.76
C ASN A 191 40.13 -32.98 1.91
N LEU A 192 40.49 -31.71 1.75
CA LEU A 192 39.55 -30.59 1.73
C LEU A 192 38.87 -30.50 0.35
N GLY A 193 37.96 -31.45 0.09
CA GLY A 193 36.96 -31.29 -0.95
C GLY A 193 35.95 -30.23 -0.52
N GLY A 194 36.17 -28.98 -0.92
CA GLY A 194 35.28 -27.87 -0.65
C GLY A 194 33.89 -28.17 -1.19
N VAL A 195 32.93 -28.37 -0.28
CA VAL A 195 31.50 -28.31 -0.64
C VAL A 195 31.26 -26.86 -1.03
N ASN A 196 31.04 -26.68 -2.33
CA ASN A 196 30.88 -25.41 -3.00
C ASN A 196 29.75 -24.61 -2.33
N GLU A 197 30.03 -23.39 -1.90
CA GLU A 197 29.00 -22.44 -1.49
C GLU A 197 28.23 -22.01 -2.74
N GLU A 198 27.27 -22.81 -3.15
CA GLU A 198 26.23 -22.34 -4.07
C GLU A 198 25.37 -21.32 -3.31
N LYS A 199 25.72 -20.05 -3.48
CA LYS A 199 24.87 -18.93 -3.11
C LYS A 199 23.60 -19.02 -3.93
N SER A 200 22.58 -19.66 -3.35
CA SER A 200 21.21 -19.59 -3.87
C SER A 200 20.73 -18.15 -3.75
N ASN A 201 20.51 -17.50 -4.89
CA ASN A 201 19.79 -16.23 -4.99
C ASN A 201 18.31 -16.49 -4.71
N LEU A 202 17.96 -16.67 -3.44
CA LEU A 202 16.60 -16.92 -3.00
C LEU A 202 16.13 -15.72 -2.18
N GLU A 203 15.12 -15.02 -2.69
CA GLU A 203 14.58 -13.79 -2.11
C GLU A 203 13.78 -14.09 -0.82
N ASP A 204 13.34 -15.34 -0.61
CA ASP A 204 12.52 -15.75 0.53
C ASP A 204 13.36 -16.31 1.70
N ALA A 205 13.30 -15.59 2.84
CA ALA A 205 14.05 -15.91 4.05
C ALA A 205 13.72 -17.29 4.65
N LEU A 206 12.47 -17.77 4.51
CA LEU A 206 12.05 -19.10 4.98
C LEU A 206 12.62 -20.22 4.11
N GLU A 207 12.63 -20.03 2.78
CA GLU A 207 13.22 -21.02 1.88
C GLU A 207 14.74 -21.11 2.10
N LEU A 208 15.40 -19.97 2.31
CA LEU A 208 16.83 -19.93 2.65
C LEU A 208 17.14 -20.63 3.98
N LEU A 209 16.25 -20.50 4.98
CA LEU A 209 16.37 -21.22 6.26
C LEU A 209 16.19 -22.72 6.09
N LEU A 210 15.25 -23.14 5.25
CA LEU A 210 15.04 -24.55 4.96
C LEU A 210 16.23 -25.17 4.22
N THR A 211 16.80 -24.47 3.23
CA THR A 211 17.97 -24.95 2.47
C THR A 211 19.21 -25.06 3.35
N GLU A 212 19.47 -24.06 4.20
CA GLU A 212 20.62 -24.08 5.11
C GLU A 212 20.45 -25.13 6.22
N SER A 213 19.22 -25.31 6.73
CA SER A 213 18.93 -26.38 7.70
C SER A 213 19.18 -27.77 7.11
N LYS A 214 18.76 -28.01 5.86
CA LYS A 214 19.02 -29.27 5.14
C LYS A 214 20.51 -29.50 4.94
N SER A 215 21.25 -28.49 4.47
CA SER A 215 22.70 -28.62 4.21
C SER A 215 23.47 -28.96 5.50
N ILE A 216 23.05 -28.41 6.64
CA ILE A 216 23.65 -28.71 7.94
C ILE A 216 23.28 -30.10 8.44
N SER A 217 22.04 -30.53 8.24
CA SER A 217 21.62 -31.90 8.60
C SER A 217 22.42 -32.94 7.83
N GLU A 218 22.60 -32.74 6.52
CA GLU A 218 23.45 -33.59 5.67
C GLU A 218 24.91 -33.58 6.13
N LEU A 219 25.45 -32.40 6.44
CA LEU A 219 26.82 -32.27 6.96
C LEU A 219 26.97 -32.97 8.33
N GLY A 220 25.98 -32.86 9.20
CA GLY A 220 25.92 -33.54 10.49
C GLY A 220 25.91 -35.06 10.34
N ALA A 221 25.07 -35.60 9.45
CA ALA A 221 25.02 -37.03 9.15
C ALA A 221 26.36 -37.54 8.59
N ALA A 222 27.00 -36.77 7.71
CA ALA A 222 28.32 -37.13 7.19
C ALA A 222 29.39 -37.18 8.30
N VAL A 223 29.39 -36.20 9.22
CA VAL A 223 30.31 -36.19 10.36
C VAL A 223 30.05 -37.36 11.31
N ASP A 224 28.79 -37.69 11.58
CA ASP A 224 28.42 -38.82 12.44
C ASP A 224 28.91 -40.16 11.86
N SER A 225 28.70 -40.38 10.54
CA SER A 225 29.22 -41.56 9.85
C SER A 225 30.74 -41.68 9.98
N MET A 226 31.48 -40.56 9.88
CA MET A 226 32.94 -40.56 10.05
C MET A 226 33.36 -40.96 11.47
N PHE A 227 32.62 -40.52 12.50
CA PHE A 227 32.89 -40.95 13.88
C PHE A 227 32.62 -42.44 14.09
N VAL A 228 31.54 -42.96 13.50
CA VAL A 228 31.23 -44.40 13.58
C VAL A 228 32.35 -45.23 12.96
N ASP A 229 32.83 -44.83 11.78
CA ASP A 229 33.92 -45.51 11.08
C ASP A 229 35.23 -45.46 11.88
N ASP A 230 35.60 -44.29 12.42
CA ASP A 230 36.79 -44.10 13.26
C ASP A 230 36.71 -44.94 14.54
N ASP A 231 35.54 -45.00 15.19
CA ASP A 231 35.31 -45.84 16.36
C ASP A 231 35.40 -47.34 16.04
N ILE A 232 34.95 -47.78 14.86
CA ILE A 232 35.12 -49.17 14.41
C ILE A 232 36.60 -49.48 14.22
N MET A 233 37.36 -48.60 13.58
CA MET A 233 38.81 -48.75 13.39
C MET A 233 39.55 -48.82 14.73
N ARG A 234 39.31 -47.86 15.65
CA ARG A 234 39.91 -47.85 16.98
C ARG A 234 39.57 -49.09 17.81
N ARG A 235 38.35 -49.66 17.67
CA ARG A 235 38.00 -50.93 18.33
C ARG A 235 38.74 -52.12 17.75
N LYS A 236 38.96 -52.17 16.43
CA LYS A 236 39.75 -53.23 15.77
C LYS A 236 41.20 -53.17 16.23
N GLU A 237 41.83 -52.00 16.16
CA GLU A 237 43.20 -51.79 16.62
C GLU A 237 43.37 -52.17 18.09
N ARG A 238 42.42 -51.78 18.96
CA ARG A 238 42.45 -52.17 20.37
C ARG A 238 42.41 -53.69 20.55
N LYS A 239 41.52 -54.40 19.84
CA LYS A 239 41.45 -55.86 19.89
C LYS A 239 42.74 -56.52 19.41
N GLU A 240 43.35 -55.99 18.35
CA GLU A 240 44.64 -56.48 17.85
C GLU A 240 45.76 -56.28 18.89
N LEU A 241 45.82 -55.11 19.53
CA LEU A 241 46.76 -54.83 20.61
C LEU A 241 46.50 -55.71 21.84
N GLU A 242 45.25 -55.91 22.24
CA GLU A 242 44.87 -56.82 23.34
C GLU A 242 45.31 -58.25 23.03
N ASN A 243 45.04 -58.76 21.82
CA ASN A 243 45.50 -60.08 21.38
C ASN A 243 47.03 -60.17 21.41
N SER A 244 47.73 -59.12 20.97
CA SER A 244 49.20 -59.06 21.03
C SER A 244 49.71 -59.07 22.48
N ILE A 245 49.06 -58.37 23.40
CA ILE A 245 49.42 -58.38 24.82
C ILE A 245 49.21 -59.77 25.41
N VAL A 246 48.06 -60.42 25.15
CA VAL A 246 47.79 -61.78 25.63
C VAL A 246 48.87 -62.74 25.14
N SER A 247 49.18 -62.73 23.84
CA SER A 247 50.25 -63.55 23.26
C SER A 247 51.61 -63.30 23.92
N LEU A 248 51.97 -62.03 24.15
CA LEU A 248 53.23 -61.67 24.83
C LEU A 248 53.24 -62.10 26.31
N THR A 249 52.10 -62.09 26.99
CA THR A 249 52.00 -62.55 28.38
C THR A 249 52.09 -64.08 28.50
N GLU A 250 51.54 -64.81 27.54
CA GLU A 250 51.68 -66.26 27.43
C GLU A 250 53.13 -66.64 27.15
N GLU A 251 53.79 -65.98 26.19
CA GLU A 251 55.21 -66.21 25.90
C GLU A 251 56.10 -65.88 27.12
N ASN A 252 55.84 -64.79 27.84
CA ASN A 252 56.55 -64.48 29.09
C ASN A 252 56.30 -65.52 30.18
N ARG A 253 55.10 -66.08 30.26
CA ARG A 253 54.77 -67.17 31.20
C ARG A 253 55.55 -68.42 30.82
N ASP A 254 55.58 -68.80 29.55
CA ASP A 254 56.31 -69.97 29.05
C ASP A 254 57.81 -69.81 29.30
N MET A 255 58.40 -68.66 28.97
CA MET A 255 59.79 -68.34 29.28
C MET A 255 60.07 -68.43 30.79
N SER A 256 59.15 -67.93 31.63
CA SER A 256 59.27 -68.03 33.09
C SER A 256 59.21 -69.49 33.59
N THR A 257 58.38 -70.33 32.98
CA THR A 257 58.34 -71.77 33.32
C THR A 257 59.62 -72.48 32.89
N LEU A 258 60.13 -72.21 31.68
CA LEU A 258 61.39 -72.74 31.18
C LEU A 258 62.56 -72.35 32.09
N LEU A 259 62.64 -71.09 32.51
CA LEU A 259 63.65 -70.63 33.46
C LEU A 259 63.55 -71.36 34.81
N ARG A 260 62.34 -71.59 35.32
CA ARG A 260 62.15 -72.34 36.57
C ARG A 260 62.59 -73.79 36.44
N VAL A 261 62.25 -74.47 35.34
CA VAL A 261 62.70 -75.84 35.06
C VAL A 261 64.22 -75.88 34.96
N ALA A 262 64.83 -74.97 34.19
CA ALA A 262 66.27 -74.89 34.04
C ALA A 262 66.98 -74.62 35.38
N LEU A 263 66.42 -73.77 36.24
CA LEU A 263 66.94 -73.52 37.59
C LEU A 263 66.85 -74.76 38.48
N VAL A 264 65.73 -75.50 38.45
CA VAL A 264 65.56 -76.74 39.22
C VAL A 264 66.52 -77.83 38.73
N GLU A 265 66.68 -77.99 37.41
CA GLU A 265 67.64 -78.93 36.83
C GLU A 265 69.09 -78.53 37.20
N LYS A 266 69.43 -77.23 37.12
CA LYS A 266 70.72 -76.71 37.57
C LYS A 266 70.96 -77.02 39.05
N GLU A 267 70.01 -76.75 39.94
CA GLU A 267 70.14 -77.07 41.37
C GLU A 267 70.28 -78.57 41.62
N ALA A 268 69.56 -79.41 40.88
CA ALA A 268 69.68 -80.87 40.99
C ALA A 268 71.08 -81.34 40.59
N ILE A 269 71.63 -80.75 39.52
CA ILE A 269 73.01 -80.97 39.08
C ILE A 269 74.00 -80.49 40.14
N GLU A 270 73.86 -79.26 40.66
CA GLU A 270 74.71 -78.72 41.72
C GLU A 270 74.65 -79.56 43.01
N LYS A 271 73.47 -80.05 43.40
CA LYS A 271 73.30 -80.99 44.53
C LYS A 271 73.98 -82.33 44.25
N SER A 272 73.89 -82.85 43.02
CA SER A 272 74.60 -84.08 42.63
C SER A 272 76.12 -83.91 42.64
N LEU A 273 76.61 -82.73 42.25
CA LEU A 273 78.03 -82.38 42.21
C LEU A 273 78.60 -82.09 43.62
N ASN A 274 77.81 -81.45 44.50
CA ASN A 274 78.21 -81.15 45.87
C ASN A 274 78.27 -82.42 46.77
N LYS A 275 77.55 -83.50 46.42
CA LYS A 275 77.68 -84.82 47.06
C LYS A 275 79.03 -85.49 46.77
N LEU A 276 79.73 -85.12 45.69
CA LEU A 276 81.10 -85.53 45.38
C LEU A 276 82.11 -84.62 46.11
N LYS A 277 82.28 -84.84 47.41
CA LYS A 277 83.26 -84.12 48.24
C LYS A 277 84.62 -84.84 48.31
N VAL A 278 85.12 -85.42 47.21
CA VAL A 278 86.46 -86.05 47.12
C VAL A 278 87.00 -86.02 45.67
N SER A 279 88.28 -85.63 45.51
CA SER A 279 89.18 -85.70 44.32
C SER A 279 88.75 -85.07 42.98
N GLY A 280 89.65 -84.25 42.39
CA GLY A 280 89.41 -83.43 41.19
C GLY A 280 89.19 -84.18 39.87
N GLU A 281 89.53 -85.47 39.78
CA GLU A 281 89.33 -86.27 38.55
C GLU A 281 87.92 -86.89 38.47
N GLN A 282 87.34 -87.32 39.60
CA GLN A 282 85.97 -87.86 39.62
C GLN A 282 84.91 -86.78 39.34
N LYS A 283 85.17 -85.52 39.73
CA LYS A 283 84.32 -84.38 39.35
C LYS A 283 84.31 -84.14 37.84
N LYS A 284 85.43 -84.28 37.13
CA LYS A 284 85.50 -84.10 35.67
C LYS A 284 84.68 -85.15 34.92
N GLY A 285 84.73 -86.41 35.35
CA GLY A 285 83.94 -87.50 34.75
C GLY A 285 82.43 -87.34 34.94
N ALA A 286 81.99 -86.91 36.13
CA ALA A 286 80.57 -86.63 36.40
C ALA A 286 80.04 -85.43 35.60
N ILE A 287 80.84 -84.38 35.44
CA ILE A 287 80.51 -83.22 34.60
C ILE A 287 80.33 -83.65 33.13
N LEU A 288 81.19 -84.53 32.62
CA LEU A 288 81.08 -85.06 31.25
C LEU A 288 79.83 -85.94 31.05
N GLN A 289 79.49 -86.83 31.99
CA GLN A 289 78.27 -87.63 31.90
C GLN A 289 76.99 -86.80 32.03
N ILE A 290 77.01 -85.74 32.86
CA ILE A 290 75.87 -84.82 32.99
C ILE A 290 75.72 -84.00 31.71
N ALA A 291 76.83 -83.55 31.11
CA ALA A 291 76.81 -82.88 29.80
C ALA A 291 76.29 -83.81 28.69
N GLU A 292 76.68 -85.08 28.69
CA GLU A 292 76.24 -86.11 27.72
C GLU A 292 74.73 -86.40 27.85
N ARG A 293 74.21 -86.57 29.08
CA ARG A 293 72.75 -86.72 29.30
C ARG A 293 71.97 -85.45 28.99
N GLY A 294 72.52 -84.28 29.28
CA GLY A 294 71.95 -82.99 28.90
C GLY A 294 71.80 -82.88 27.39
N LEU A 295 72.86 -83.22 26.63
CA LEU A 295 72.87 -83.24 25.17
C LEU A 295 71.83 -84.22 24.59
N GLN A 296 71.69 -85.42 25.17
CA GLN A 296 70.67 -86.39 24.77
C GLN A 296 69.24 -85.87 24.99
N LYS A 297 68.97 -85.17 26.10
CA LYS A 297 67.64 -84.62 26.43
C LYS A 297 67.19 -83.50 25.48
N VAL A 298 68.11 -82.68 24.99
CA VAL A 298 67.83 -81.63 23.97
C VAL A 298 67.97 -82.13 22.52
N GLY A 299 68.01 -83.45 22.32
CA GLY A 299 67.94 -84.07 20.98
C GLY A 299 69.27 -84.12 20.21
N PHE A 300 70.40 -83.80 20.84
CA PHE A 300 71.74 -83.93 20.26
C PHE A 300 72.46 -85.15 20.85
N GLY A 301 72.06 -86.35 20.42
CA GLY A 301 72.70 -87.61 20.82
C GLY A 301 72.52 -88.71 19.76
N PHE A 302 73.64 -89.10 19.16
CA PHE A 302 73.80 -89.96 17.98
C PHE A 302 73.18 -91.37 18.15
N VAL A 303 72.40 -91.81 17.15
CA VAL A 303 71.88 -93.18 17.01
C VAL A 303 72.99 -94.10 16.48
N ILE A 304 73.53 -94.98 17.32
CA ILE A 304 74.30 -96.17 16.90
C ILE A 304 73.73 -97.38 17.63
N GLY A 305 73.31 -98.39 16.85
CA GLY A 305 72.68 -99.60 17.35
C GLY A 305 73.65 -100.75 17.64
N VAL A 306 73.09 -101.76 18.32
CA VAL A 306 73.28 -103.24 18.20
C VAL A 306 73.37 -103.94 19.57
N ILE A 307 72.28 -104.65 19.90
CA ILE A 307 72.11 -106.03 20.45
C ILE A 307 72.99 -106.51 21.63
N GLY A 308 72.33 -106.90 22.75
CA GLY A 308 72.58 -108.21 23.41
C GLY A 308 72.91 -108.25 24.91
N GLY A 309 72.11 -109.02 25.68
CA GLY A 309 72.46 -109.72 26.95
C GLY A 309 72.29 -108.91 28.25
N GLU A 310 71.36 -109.24 29.17
CA GLU A 310 71.47 -110.29 30.23
C GLU A 310 72.72 -110.08 31.12
N SER A 311 72.69 -110.00 32.45
CA SER A 311 71.84 -110.64 33.47
C SER A 311 72.08 -110.02 34.87
N GLN A 312 71.08 -110.20 35.76
CA GLN A 312 71.19 -110.43 37.23
C GLN A 312 71.83 -109.30 38.08
N SER A 313 71.50 -109.07 39.35
CA SER A 313 70.89 -109.81 40.45
C SER A 313 70.49 -108.72 41.48
N ASP A 314 69.49 -108.79 42.35
CA ASP A 314 69.37 -109.75 43.42
C ASP A 314 67.97 -109.60 44.07
N GLN A 315 67.25 -110.72 44.08
CA GLN A 315 66.46 -111.21 45.22
C GLN A 315 67.37 -111.37 46.46
N PRO A 316 66.93 -111.68 47.71
CA PRO A 316 65.95 -112.71 48.06
C PRO A 316 65.17 -112.31 49.35
N SER A 317 64.34 -113.11 50.02
CA SER A 317 64.28 -114.55 50.20
C SER A 317 62.86 -114.92 50.66
N SER A 318 62.33 -116.01 50.12
CA SER A 318 62.11 -117.29 50.84
C SER A 318 60.82 -117.32 51.67
N SER A 319 60.02 -118.38 51.65
CA SER A 319 60.26 -119.74 51.18
C SER A 319 58.93 -120.48 51.12
N ALA A 320 58.92 -121.48 50.24
CA ALA A 320 57.93 -122.53 50.10
C ALA A 320 57.48 -123.16 51.43
N ILE A 321 56.29 -123.77 51.42
CA ILE A 321 56.13 -125.21 51.50
C ILE A 321 54.70 -125.55 51.07
N SER A 322 54.63 -126.46 50.10
CA SER A 322 53.47 -127.26 49.73
C SER A 322 52.89 -128.03 50.91
N THR A 323 51.56 -128.15 50.99
CA THR A 323 50.79 -129.41 50.99
C THR A 323 49.44 -129.22 51.69
N ASN A 324 48.38 -129.42 50.91
CA ASN A 324 47.11 -130.08 51.22
C ASN A 324 46.38 -129.81 52.57
N SER A 325 45.10 -129.50 52.38
CA SER A 325 43.95 -130.07 53.09
C SER A 325 43.38 -129.30 54.29
N ASP A 326 42.12 -128.96 54.05
CA ASP A 326 40.96 -129.03 54.94
C ASP A 326 40.49 -127.76 55.64
N GLY A 327 39.18 -127.57 55.51
CA GLY A 327 38.51 -126.28 55.54
C GLY A 327 38.30 -125.67 56.91
N SER A 328 38.12 -124.35 56.90
CA SER A 328 37.38 -123.56 57.90
C SER A 328 37.34 -122.08 57.47
N GLU A 329 36.89 -121.78 56.24
CA GLU A 329 36.61 -120.43 55.71
C GLU A 329 35.11 -120.18 55.78
N CYS A 330 34.60 -119.51 56.82
CA CYS A 330 33.18 -119.10 56.87
C CYS A 330 32.92 -117.77 57.59
N ASP A 331 33.85 -117.24 58.41
CA ASP A 331 33.56 -116.06 59.24
C ASP A 331 34.21 -114.74 58.76
N GLU A 332 35.42 -114.75 58.17
CA GLU A 332 36.11 -113.53 57.70
C GLU A 332 35.51 -112.93 56.40
N GLU A 333 35.05 -113.79 55.47
CA GLU A 333 34.45 -113.36 54.19
C GLU A 333 33.08 -112.71 54.39
N VAL A 334 32.33 -113.16 55.39
CA VAL A 334 31.01 -112.61 55.75
C VAL A 334 31.15 -111.18 56.29
N ILE A 335 32.19 -110.90 57.07
CA ILE A 335 32.49 -109.56 57.60
C ILE A 335 32.97 -108.62 56.47
N SER A 336 33.80 -109.11 55.55
CA SER A 336 34.22 -108.36 54.36
C SER A 336 33.04 -108.04 53.43
N LEU A 337 32.19 -109.03 53.12
CA LEU A 337 30.98 -108.86 52.32
C LEU A 337 30.01 -107.87 52.97
N ALA A 338 29.76 -107.97 54.27
CA ALA A 338 28.92 -107.03 55.00
C ALA A 338 29.45 -105.59 54.91
N SER A 339 30.76 -105.38 55.01
CA SER A 339 31.37 -104.05 54.87
C SER A 339 31.25 -103.48 53.45
N THR A 340 31.34 -104.32 52.41
CA THR A 340 31.15 -103.90 51.02
C THR A 340 29.69 -103.53 50.74
N VAL A 341 28.73 -104.31 51.27
CA VAL A 341 27.30 -104.01 51.17
C VAL A 341 26.96 -102.74 51.94
N GLU A 342 27.51 -102.53 53.14
CA GLU A 342 27.29 -101.30 53.91
C GLU A 342 27.83 -100.07 53.18
N LYS A 343 29.02 -100.16 52.59
CA LYS A 343 29.59 -99.10 51.74
C LYS A 343 28.72 -98.83 50.53
N MET A 344 28.22 -99.88 49.86
CA MET A 344 27.30 -99.76 48.74
C MET A 344 25.99 -99.10 49.17
N MET A 345 25.41 -99.47 50.30
CA MET A 345 24.19 -98.85 50.84
C MET A 345 24.39 -97.38 51.21
N LYS A 346 25.53 -97.01 51.80
CA LYS A 346 25.86 -95.60 52.09
C LYS A 346 26.01 -94.81 50.80
N ASN A 347 26.70 -95.36 49.80
CA ASN A 347 26.85 -94.73 48.48
C ASN A 347 25.49 -94.55 47.80
N LEU A 348 24.64 -95.59 47.77
CA LEU A 348 23.29 -95.49 47.20
C LEU A 348 22.41 -94.48 47.95
N ARG A 349 22.54 -94.37 49.27
CA ARG A 349 21.81 -93.36 50.05
C ARG A 349 22.27 -91.94 49.71
N LEU A 350 23.58 -91.72 49.54
CA LEU A 350 24.13 -90.45 49.10
C LEU A 350 23.63 -90.09 47.69
N GLU A 351 23.70 -91.02 46.75
CA GLU A 351 23.20 -90.83 45.39
C GLU A 351 21.69 -90.53 45.37
N ILE A 352 20.89 -91.22 46.19
CA ILE A 352 19.46 -90.92 46.33
C ILE A 352 19.24 -89.49 46.87
N THR A 353 20.05 -89.02 47.82
CA THR A 353 19.95 -87.64 48.32
C THR A 353 20.39 -86.61 47.29
N GLU A 354 21.46 -86.88 46.53
CA GLU A 354 21.96 -86.01 45.46
C GLU A 354 20.93 -85.91 44.32
N LEU A 355 20.36 -87.04 43.87
CA LEU A 355 19.32 -87.04 42.82
C LEU A 355 18.06 -86.29 43.25
N ARG A 356 17.67 -86.37 44.52
CA ARG A 356 16.55 -85.58 45.06
C ARG A 356 16.84 -84.10 45.06
N GLN A 357 18.06 -83.71 45.41
CA GLN A 357 18.48 -82.32 45.37
C GLN A 357 18.46 -81.79 43.93
N VAL A 358 19.05 -82.51 42.98
CA VAL A 358 19.06 -82.13 41.55
C VAL A 358 17.63 -82.07 40.98
N LEU A 359 16.74 -82.97 41.39
CA LEU A 359 15.33 -82.91 40.99
C LEU A 359 14.64 -81.64 41.52
N GLU A 360 14.90 -81.26 42.76
CA GLU A 360 14.30 -80.06 43.37
C GLU A 360 14.89 -78.78 42.78
N GLU A 361 16.20 -78.75 42.51
CA GLU A 361 16.86 -77.67 41.77
C GLU A 361 16.23 -77.52 40.37
N SER A 362 16.07 -78.61 39.61
CA SER A 362 15.43 -78.60 38.29
C SER A 362 13.96 -78.13 38.33
N ARG A 363 13.22 -78.47 39.39
CA ARG A 363 11.85 -77.95 39.58
C ARG A 363 11.86 -76.45 39.83
N SER A 364 12.74 -75.96 40.70
CA SER A 364 12.88 -74.53 40.98
C SER A 364 13.30 -73.74 39.74
N GLU A 365 14.19 -74.28 38.92
CA GLU A 365 14.59 -73.69 37.64
C GLU A 365 13.41 -73.65 36.65
N ASN A 366 12.61 -74.71 36.57
CA ASN A 366 11.40 -74.73 35.74
C ASN A 366 10.35 -73.71 36.19
N GLU A 367 10.14 -73.54 37.50
CA GLU A 367 9.24 -72.50 38.04
C GLU A 367 9.75 -71.09 37.71
N GLN A 368 11.06 -70.86 37.80
CA GLN A 368 11.67 -69.59 37.39
C GLN A 368 11.49 -69.34 35.89
N LEU A 369 11.77 -70.33 35.04
CA LEU A 369 11.55 -70.22 33.59
C LEU A 369 10.08 -69.96 33.27
N GLN A 370 9.15 -70.64 33.95
CA GLN A 370 7.73 -70.40 33.79
C GLN A 370 7.35 -68.96 34.16
N SER A 371 7.89 -68.42 35.26
CA SER A 371 7.65 -67.03 35.66
C SER A 371 8.16 -66.01 34.62
N VAL A 372 9.33 -66.26 34.01
CA VAL A 372 9.89 -65.41 32.95
C VAL A 372 9.04 -65.49 31.67
N ILE A 373 8.57 -66.69 31.33
CA ILE A 373 7.65 -66.89 30.19
C ILE A 373 6.35 -66.13 30.40
N ASP A 374 5.76 -66.22 31.58
CA ASP A 374 4.51 -65.53 31.91
C ASP A 374 4.70 -63.99 31.90
N GLU A 375 5.82 -63.50 32.44
CA GLU A 375 6.17 -62.06 32.38
C GLU A 375 6.38 -61.59 30.93
N GLN A 376 7.06 -62.40 30.11
CA GLN A 376 7.26 -62.10 28.69
C GLN A 376 5.94 -62.12 27.91
N ALA A 377 5.04 -63.05 28.22
CA ALA A 377 3.70 -63.12 27.63
C ALA A 377 2.89 -61.86 27.98
N GLN A 378 2.89 -61.42 29.25
CA GLN A 378 2.23 -60.19 29.67
C GLN A 378 2.82 -58.93 28.99
N LYS A 379 4.15 -58.83 28.88
CA LYS A 379 4.78 -57.72 28.15
C LYS A 379 4.43 -57.73 26.67
N THR A 380 4.27 -58.91 26.07
CA THR A 380 3.89 -59.04 24.66
C THR A 380 2.46 -58.57 24.44
N THR A 381 1.51 -58.98 25.28
CA THR A 381 0.11 -58.52 25.18
C THR A 381 -0.05 -57.02 25.44
N GLN A 382 0.71 -56.46 26.39
CA GLN A 382 0.75 -55.00 26.63
C GLN A 382 1.29 -54.23 25.41
N ARG A 383 2.36 -54.73 24.78
CA ARG A 383 2.91 -54.12 23.56
C ARG A 383 1.93 -54.23 22.39
N GLU A 384 1.24 -55.35 22.24
CA GLU A 384 0.20 -55.52 21.22
C GLU A 384 -0.95 -54.51 21.39
N GLN A 385 -1.40 -54.28 22.62
CA GLN A 385 -2.41 -53.24 22.90
C GLN A 385 -1.90 -51.85 22.57
N TYR A 386 -0.66 -51.53 22.97
CA TYR A 386 -0.05 -50.23 22.67
C TYR A 386 0.11 -49.99 21.16
N ILE A 387 0.47 -51.02 20.39
CA ILE A 387 0.55 -50.94 18.93
C ILE A 387 -0.82 -50.64 18.34
N LYS A 388 -1.89 -51.34 18.76
CA LYS A 388 -3.26 -51.06 18.29
C LYS A 388 -3.70 -49.63 18.61
N ASP A 389 -3.43 -49.13 19.81
CA ASP A 389 -3.75 -47.75 20.18
C ASP A 389 -2.98 -46.73 19.32
N LEU A 390 -1.77 -47.05 18.87
CA LEU A 390 -1.01 -46.21 17.95
C LEU A 390 -1.61 -46.24 16.54
N GLU A 391 -1.97 -47.42 16.03
CA GLU A 391 -2.62 -47.58 14.73
C GLU A 391 -3.98 -46.84 14.67
N GLU A 392 -4.77 -46.87 15.74
CA GLU A 392 -6.02 -46.11 15.83
C GLU A 392 -5.78 -44.59 15.79
N ARG A 393 -4.78 -44.10 16.53
CA ARG A 393 -4.40 -42.67 16.49
C ARG A 393 -3.90 -42.26 15.11
N GLU A 394 -3.06 -43.09 14.47
CA GLU A 394 -2.60 -42.87 13.10
C GLU A 394 -3.79 -42.78 12.15
N ASN A 395 -4.72 -43.73 12.21
CA ASN A 395 -5.92 -43.72 11.36
C ASN A 395 -6.80 -42.47 11.57
N ILE A 396 -6.94 -41.99 12.81
CA ILE A 396 -7.69 -40.75 13.10
C ILE A 396 -6.96 -39.53 12.54
N LEU A 397 -5.64 -39.45 12.74
CA LEU A 397 -4.83 -38.35 12.22
C LEU A 397 -4.82 -38.33 10.69
N THR A 398 -4.71 -39.48 10.03
CA THR A 398 -4.77 -39.56 8.57
C THR A 398 -6.10 -39.03 8.03
N LYS A 399 -7.24 -39.43 8.62
CA LYS A 399 -8.56 -38.90 8.23
C LYS A 399 -8.67 -37.39 8.47
N SER A 400 -8.16 -36.90 9.60
CA SER A 400 -8.14 -35.47 9.90
C SER A 400 -7.29 -34.67 8.91
N VAL A 401 -6.14 -35.21 8.49
CA VAL A 401 -5.30 -34.59 7.46
C VAL A 401 -6.01 -34.60 6.11
N GLU A 402 -6.69 -35.68 5.74
CA GLU A 402 -7.49 -35.77 4.51
C GLU A 402 -8.63 -34.73 4.48
N GLU A 403 -9.34 -34.55 5.59
CA GLU A 403 -10.39 -33.54 5.74
C GLU A 403 -9.81 -32.12 5.59
N LEU A 404 -8.72 -31.80 6.32
CA LEU A 404 -8.05 -30.50 6.18
C LEU A 404 -7.50 -30.25 4.77
N MET A 405 -7.06 -31.30 4.07
CA MET A 405 -6.64 -31.20 2.66
C MET A 405 -7.81 -30.89 1.72
N LEU A 406 -9.04 -31.29 2.05
CA LEU A 406 -10.22 -30.93 1.27
C LEU A 406 -10.64 -29.48 1.55
N ASP A 407 -10.68 -29.08 2.83
CA ASP A 407 -11.01 -27.71 3.23
C ASP A 407 -10.04 -26.67 2.65
N THR A 408 -8.74 -27.01 2.63
CA THR A 408 -7.72 -26.15 2.02
C THR A 408 -7.92 -25.99 0.52
N LYS A 409 -8.30 -27.06 -0.21
CA LYS A 409 -8.62 -26.96 -1.65
C LYS A 409 -9.87 -26.13 -1.90
N GLU A 410 -10.92 -26.29 -1.09
CA GLU A 410 -12.14 -25.49 -1.21
C GLU A 410 -11.85 -23.99 -0.96
N ALA A 411 -11.04 -23.69 0.06
CA ALA A 411 -10.60 -22.33 0.36
C ALA A 411 -9.72 -21.74 -0.76
N GLU A 412 -8.85 -22.54 -1.37
CA GLU A 412 -8.05 -22.13 -2.54
C GLU A 412 -8.95 -21.81 -3.74
N GLU A 413 -9.93 -22.65 -4.05
CA GLU A 413 -10.90 -22.42 -5.12
C GLU A 413 -11.73 -21.16 -4.85
N GLU A 414 -12.18 -20.95 -3.61
CA GLU A 414 -12.86 -19.72 -3.22
C GLU A 414 -11.95 -18.49 -3.35
N ALA A 415 -10.69 -18.57 -2.93
CA ALA A 415 -9.72 -17.49 -3.11
C ALA A 415 -9.49 -17.16 -4.60
N THR A 416 -9.47 -18.17 -5.49
CA THR A 416 -9.41 -17.92 -6.94
C THR A 416 -10.66 -17.24 -7.47
N ARG A 417 -11.86 -17.65 -7.02
CA ARG A 417 -13.13 -17.00 -7.39
C ARG A 417 -13.16 -15.52 -6.97
N TRP A 418 -12.76 -15.22 -5.73
CA TRP A 418 -12.69 -13.84 -5.25
C TRP A 418 -11.64 -13.01 -5.99
N ARG A 419 -10.51 -13.61 -6.36
CA ARG A 419 -9.48 -12.94 -7.18
C ARG A 419 -10.02 -12.54 -8.55
N GLU A 420 -10.67 -13.48 -9.25
CA GLU A 420 -11.27 -13.23 -10.56
C GLU A 420 -12.36 -12.14 -10.48
N ALA A 421 -13.20 -12.16 -9.45
CA ALA A 421 -14.20 -11.11 -9.22
C ALA A 421 -13.56 -9.72 -9.04
N CYS A 422 -12.52 -9.63 -8.21
CA CYS A 422 -11.76 -8.39 -8.00
C CYS A 422 -11.09 -7.90 -9.29
N GLU A 423 -10.55 -8.80 -10.11
CA GLU A 423 -9.95 -8.44 -11.40
C GLU A 423 -10.98 -7.84 -12.36
N LEU A 424 -12.18 -8.45 -12.45
CA LEU A 424 -13.28 -7.92 -13.26
C LEU A 424 -13.78 -6.56 -12.76
N GLU A 425 -13.87 -6.34 -11.44
CA GLU A 425 -14.22 -5.03 -10.87
C GLU A 425 -13.17 -3.97 -11.19
N VAL A 426 -11.89 -4.32 -11.13
CA VAL A 426 -10.79 -3.42 -11.51
C VAL A 426 -10.84 -3.08 -13.00
N GLU A 427 -11.13 -4.05 -13.86
CA GLU A 427 -11.30 -3.80 -15.30
C GLU A 427 -12.51 -2.91 -15.60
N ALA A 428 -13.64 -3.13 -14.92
CA ALA A 428 -14.81 -2.27 -15.01
C ALA A 428 -14.50 -0.85 -14.53
N ALA A 429 -13.80 -0.70 -13.40
CA ALA A 429 -13.38 0.60 -12.88
C ALA A 429 -12.45 1.33 -13.85
N LYS A 430 -11.48 0.63 -14.47
CA LYS A 430 -10.62 1.20 -15.52
C LYS A 430 -11.43 1.69 -16.71
N ALA A 431 -12.42 0.93 -17.17
CA ALA A 431 -13.29 1.35 -18.27
C ALA A 431 -14.07 2.64 -17.93
N VAL A 432 -14.64 2.72 -16.73
CA VAL A 432 -15.35 3.92 -16.25
C VAL A 432 -14.41 5.12 -16.16
N ILE A 433 -13.19 4.94 -15.64
CA ILE A 433 -12.19 6.03 -15.59
C ILE A 433 -11.87 6.55 -16.99
N LEU A 434 -11.65 5.66 -17.96
CA LEU A 434 -11.39 6.03 -19.35
C LEU A 434 -12.56 6.81 -19.98
N GLU A 435 -13.81 6.45 -19.66
CA GLU A 435 -14.99 7.21 -20.11
C GLU A 435 -15.04 8.61 -19.47
N ARG A 436 -14.82 8.70 -18.16
CA ARG A 436 -14.78 9.98 -17.44
C ARG A 436 -13.65 10.88 -17.94
N GLU A 437 -12.48 10.33 -18.26
CA GLU A 437 -11.39 11.10 -18.86
C GLU A 437 -11.77 11.70 -20.21
N LYS A 438 -12.52 10.95 -21.05
CA LYS A 438 -13.05 11.47 -22.32
C LYS A 438 -14.06 12.60 -22.09
N GLU A 439 -14.99 12.43 -21.16
CA GLU A 439 -15.97 13.47 -20.78
C GLU A 439 -15.27 14.75 -20.30
N VAL A 440 -14.27 14.61 -19.42
CA VAL A 440 -13.49 15.74 -18.92
C VAL A 440 -12.71 16.41 -20.06
N ALA A 441 -12.18 15.65 -21.02
CA ALA A 441 -11.51 16.22 -22.19
C ALA A 441 -12.47 17.06 -23.06
N LEU A 442 -13.69 16.56 -23.30
CA LEU A 442 -14.73 17.30 -24.04
C LEU A 442 -15.14 18.58 -23.30
N LEU A 443 -15.42 18.47 -22.00
CA LEU A 443 -15.80 19.63 -21.17
C LEU A 443 -14.68 20.69 -21.12
N ARG A 444 -13.41 20.29 -21.09
CA ARG A 444 -12.27 21.23 -21.18
C ARG A 444 -12.24 21.94 -22.53
N GLU A 445 -12.54 21.24 -23.61
CA GLU A 445 -12.58 21.84 -24.94
C GLU A 445 -13.75 22.83 -25.07
N GLU A 446 -14.93 22.47 -24.58
CA GLU A 446 -16.10 23.35 -24.51
C GLU A 446 -15.83 24.60 -23.67
N LEU A 447 -15.21 24.44 -22.49
CA LEU A 447 -14.80 25.56 -21.65
C LEU A 447 -13.80 26.48 -22.37
N LYS A 448 -12.87 25.92 -23.15
CA LYS A 448 -11.95 26.72 -23.96
C LYS A 448 -12.70 27.51 -25.05
N ARG A 449 -13.69 26.88 -25.72
CA ARG A 449 -14.53 27.54 -26.73
C ARG A 449 -15.34 28.68 -26.12
N THR A 450 -16.04 28.44 -25.01
CA THR A 450 -16.86 29.46 -24.34
C THR A 450 -16.01 30.61 -23.82
N LYS A 451 -14.83 30.33 -23.26
CA LYS A 451 -13.87 31.37 -22.86
C LYS A 451 -13.45 32.24 -24.04
N SER A 452 -13.09 31.63 -25.18
CA SER A 452 -12.72 32.39 -26.39
C SER A 452 -13.86 33.24 -26.95
N ALA A 453 -15.11 32.73 -26.88
CA ALA A 453 -16.30 33.46 -27.29
C ALA A 453 -16.58 34.65 -26.35
N LEU A 454 -16.40 34.44 -25.04
CA LEU A 454 -16.53 35.49 -24.03
C LEU A 454 -15.49 36.59 -24.24
N ASP A 455 -14.22 36.24 -24.47
CA ASP A 455 -13.14 37.20 -24.74
C ASP A 455 -13.45 38.03 -26.00
N ALA A 456 -13.96 37.40 -27.07
CA ALA A 456 -14.39 38.08 -28.28
C ALA A 456 -15.58 39.03 -28.03
N ALA A 457 -16.56 38.63 -27.21
CA ALA A 457 -17.69 39.47 -26.84
C ALA A 457 -17.26 40.67 -25.97
N ASN A 458 -16.33 40.46 -25.04
CA ASN A 458 -15.78 41.51 -24.19
C ASN A 458 -15.02 42.56 -25.02
N ASN A 459 -14.20 42.11 -25.98
CA ASN A 459 -13.52 43.01 -26.92
C ASN A 459 -14.52 43.83 -27.75
N LYS A 460 -15.61 43.23 -28.21
CA LYS A 460 -16.69 43.96 -28.92
C LYS A 460 -17.37 44.99 -28.02
N LEU A 461 -17.62 44.66 -26.74
CA LEU A 461 -18.19 45.57 -25.77
C LEU A 461 -17.27 46.78 -25.56
N GLN A 462 -15.97 46.55 -25.34
CA GLN A 462 -14.99 47.63 -25.19
C GLN A 462 -14.93 48.55 -26.42
N LEU A 463 -15.02 48.00 -27.64
CA LEU A 463 -15.09 48.81 -28.86
C LEU A 463 -16.38 49.65 -28.91
N LYS A 464 -17.53 49.08 -28.55
CA LYS A 464 -18.79 49.83 -28.47
C LYS A 464 -18.74 50.92 -27.40
N GLU A 465 -18.11 50.67 -26.26
CA GLU A 465 -17.92 51.66 -25.20
C GLU A 465 -17.04 52.84 -25.67
N LYS A 466 -15.94 52.55 -26.36
CA LYS A 466 -15.09 53.60 -26.98
C LYS A 466 -15.84 54.37 -28.06
N LEU A 467 -16.65 53.70 -28.87
CA LEU A 467 -17.49 54.34 -29.89
C LEU A 467 -18.56 55.23 -29.24
N ALA A 468 -19.20 54.78 -28.17
CA ALA A 468 -20.15 55.61 -27.42
C ALA A 468 -19.48 56.84 -26.82
N LYS A 469 -18.31 56.69 -26.19
CA LYS A 469 -17.51 57.80 -25.63
C LYS A 469 -17.14 58.85 -26.70
N THR A 470 -16.69 58.39 -27.87
CA THR A 470 -16.34 59.29 -28.99
C THR A 470 -17.57 59.96 -29.60
N ALA A 471 -18.68 59.25 -29.75
CA ALA A 471 -19.94 59.82 -30.20
C ALA A 471 -20.47 60.90 -29.24
N MET A 472 -20.44 60.63 -27.92
CA MET A 472 -20.82 61.63 -26.91
C MET A 472 -19.90 62.86 -26.94
N ALA A 473 -18.59 62.68 -27.10
CA ALA A 473 -17.65 63.80 -27.23
C ALA A 473 -17.90 64.62 -28.50
N ALA A 474 -18.19 63.96 -29.63
CA ALA A 474 -18.53 64.62 -30.88
C ALA A 474 -19.85 65.39 -30.79
N GLN A 475 -20.87 64.83 -30.13
CA GLN A 475 -22.14 65.50 -29.85
C GLN A 475 -21.91 66.74 -28.98
N ALA A 476 -21.17 66.64 -27.88
CA ALA A 476 -20.85 67.77 -27.02
C ALA A 476 -20.10 68.89 -27.77
N ALA A 477 -19.17 68.52 -28.67
CA ALA A 477 -18.49 69.48 -29.53
C ALA A 477 -19.46 70.16 -30.52
N ALA A 478 -20.37 69.41 -31.14
CA ALA A 478 -21.39 69.96 -32.05
C ALA A 478 -22.34 70.93 -31.32
N GLU A 479 -22.85 70.55 -30.15
CA GLU A 479 -23.69 71.40 -29.29
C GLU A 479 -22.96 72.69 -28.90
N ALA A 480 -21.68 72.61 -28.52
CA ALA A 480 -20.87 73.79 -28.23
C ALA A 480 -20.72 74.73 -29.45
N THR A 481 -20.56 74.18 -30.66
CA THR A 481 -20.51 75.01 -31.88
C THR A 481 -21.85 75.66 -32.21
N LEU A 482 -22.96 74.97 -31.98
CA LEU A 482 -24.30 75.50 -32.17
C LEU A 482 -24.58 76.63 -31.18
N GLN A 483 -24.27 76.43 -29.89
CA GLN A 483 -24.39 77.48 -28.87
C GLN A 483 -23.52 78.71 -29.20
N LEU A 484 -22.32 78.51 -29.77
CA LEU A 484 -21.47 79.61 -30.21
C LEU A 484 -22.09 80.38 -31.39
N ALA A 485 -22.68 79.66 -32.36
CA ALA A 485 -23.39 80.26 -33.47
C ALA A 485 -24.62 81.06 -32.99
N ASP A 486 -25.40 80.51 -32.06
CA ASP A 486 -26.55 81.18 -31.46
C ASP A 486 -26.13 82.46 -30.74
N LYS A 487 -25.09 82.40 -29.89
CA LYS A 487 -24.51 83.58 -29.23
C LYS A 487 -24.06 84.65 -30.22
N ARG A 488 -23.38 84.25 -31.31
CA ARG A 488 -22.98 85.19 -32.38
C ARG A 488 -24.19 85.80 -33.09
N SER A 489 -25.21 84.99 -33.38
CA SER A 489 -26.43 85.46 -34.02
C SER A 489 -27.20 86.45 -33.13
N ALA A 490 -27.26 86.20 -31.82
CA ALA A 490 -27.86 87.10 -30.84
C ALA A 490 -27.11 88.43 -30.80
N GLY A 491 -25.77 88.39 -30.70
CA GLY A 491 -24.96 89.60 -30.76
C GLY A 491 -25.08 90.38 -32.07
N PHE A 492 -25.29 89.70 -33.21
CA PHE A 492 -25.61 90.38 -34.47
C PHE A 492 -27.01 91.01 -34.46
N ARG A 493 -28.02 90.35 -33.90
CA ARG A 493 -29.38 90.91 -33.76
C ARG A 493 -29.37 92.18 -32.90
N GLU A 494 -28.75 92.13 -31.72
CA GLU A 494 -28.59 93.31 -30.84
C GLU A 494 -27.94 94.49 -31.59
N ARG A 495 -26.91 94.21 -32.39
CA ARG A 495 -26.23 95.23 -33.18
C ARG A 495 -27.08 95.79 -34.32
N ILE A 496 -27.91 94.96 -34.95
CA ILE A 496 -28.88 95.40 -35.96
C ILE A 496 -29.97 96.24 -35.30
N GLU A 497 -30.52 95.80 -34.17
CA GLU A 497 -31.52 96.55 -33.39
C GLU A 497 -30.97 97.91 -32.99
N GLU A 498 -29.73 97.97 -32.48
CA GLU A 498 -29.08 99.23 -32.13
C GLU A 498 -28.87 100.15 -33.35
N LEU A 499 -28.43 99.61 -34.49
CA LEU A 499 -28.31 100.39 -35.72
C LEU A 499 -29.69 100.85 -36.23
N THR A 500 -30.74 100.05 -36.04
CA THR A 500 -32.11 100.40 -36.44
C THR A 500 -32.65 101.50 -35.53
N ARG A 501 -32.42 101.42 -34.21
CA ARG A 501 -32.72 102.47 -33.24
C ARG A 501 -32.00 103.77 -33.60
N GLN A 502 -30.71 103.70 -33.94
CA GLN A 502 -29.95 104.86 -34.42
C GLN A 502 -30.57 105.46 -35.69
N LEU A 503 -31.02 104.64 -36.65
CA LEU A 503 -31.72 105.12 -37.86
C LEU A 503 -33.08 105.77 -37.54
N GLU A 504 -33.85 105.20 -36.62
CA GLU A 504 -35.13 105.75 -36.17
C GLU A 504 -34.95 107.08 -35.43
N GLU A 505 -33.92 107.19 -34.58
CA GLU A 505 -33.52 108.44 -33.92
C GLU A 505 -33.07 109.49 -34.93
N GLU A 506 -32.23 109.14 -35.91
CA GLU A 506 -31.83 110.04 -37.00
C GLU A 506 -33.02 110.46 -37.88
N ALA A 507 -33.99 109.57 -38.12
CA ALA A 507 -35.21 109.88 -38.87
C ALA A 507 -36.17 110.78 -38.07
N ALA A 508 -36.31 110.57 -36.76
CA ALA A 508 -37.09 111.41 -35.86
C ALA A 508 -36.45 112.80 -35.67
N GLU A 509 -35.12 112.87 -35.54
CA GLU A 509 -34.36 114.13 -35.55
C GLU A 509 -34.38 114.81 -36.92
N GLY A 510 -34.42 114.01 -38.01
CA GLY A 510 -34.64 114.45 -39.38
C GLY A 510 -36.00 115.11 -39.58
N SER A 511 -37.07 114.56 -39.02
CA SER A 511 -38.42 115.15 -39.01
C SER A 511 -38.47 116.47 -38.21
N ARG A 512 -37.65 116.60 -37.15
CA ARG A 512 -37.50 117.87 -36.40
C ARG A 512 -36.62 118.91 -37.12
N ARG A 513 -35.71 118.48 -38.01
CA ARG A 513 -34.86 119.35 -38.87
C ARG A 513 -35.41 119.59 -40.28
N GLU A 514 -36.46 118.89 -40.70
CA GLU A 514 -37.05 118.99 -42.06
C GLU A 514 -37.80 120.31 -42.32
N ARG A 515 -37.80 121.28 -41.39
CA ARG A 515 -38.16 122.67 -41.70
C ARG A 515 -36.98 123.53 -42.16
N SER A 516 -35.77 123.02 -42.22
CA SER A 516 -34.62 123.82 -42.62
C SER A 516 -33.39 122.97 -42.95
N ALA A 517 -33.37 122.37 -44.14
CA ALA A 517 -32.23 122.39 -45.08
C ALA A 517 -32.37 121.27 -46.11
N GLY A 518 -32.63 121.65 -47.36
CA GLY A 518 -32.61 120.72 -48.48
C GLY A 518 -31.20 120.33 -48.87
N VAL A 519 -30.92 119.02 -48.93
CA VAL A 519 -29.99 118.40 -49.90
C VAL A 519 -30.47 116.97 -50.13
N ARG A 520 -30.96 116.70 -51.35
CA ARG A 520 -31.22 115.35 -51.85
C ARG A 520 -29.95 114.51 -51.79
N ARG A 521 -29.83 113.56 -50.86
CA ARG A 521 -28.85 112.47 -50.97
C ARG A 521 -29.51 111.27 -51.64
N ARG A 522 -29.08 110.99 -52.87
CA ARG A 522 -29.40 109.76 -53.60
C ARG A 522 -28.88 108.58 -52.78
N VAL A 523 -29.79 107.81 -52.19
CA VAL A 523 -29.50 106.45 -51.72
C VAL A 523 -29.11 105.64 -52.94
N ARG A 524 -27.82 105.37 -53.12
CA ARG A 524 -27.39 104.32 -54.04
C ARG A 524 -27.80 103.01 -53.36
N TYR A 525 -28.81 102.35 -53.90
CA TYR A 525 -29.02 100.92 -53.67
C TYR A 525 -27.70 100.22 -54.05
N VAL A 526 -26.86 99.90 -53.07
CA VAL A 526 -25.81 98.92 -53.26
C VAL A 526 -26.54 97.59 -53.26
N CYS A 527 -26.81 97.08 -54.46
CA CYS A 527 -27.32 95.74 -54.66
C CYS A 527 -26.40 94.76 -53.90
N TRP A 528 -26.98 94.08 -52.91
CA TRP A 528 -26.33 93.01 -52.17
C TRP A 528 -25.86 91.94 -53.17
N PRO A 529 -24.57 91.54 -53.17
CA PRO A 529 -24.07 90.60 -54.16
C PRO A 529 -24.57 89.19 -53.87
N TRP A 530 -25.71 88.83 -54.46
CA TRP A 530 -26.23 87.45 -54.53
C TRP A 530 -25.38 86.52 -55.44
N GLN A 531 -24.16 86.89 -55.82
CA GLN A 531 -23.33 86.13 -56.75
C GLN A 531 -22.43 85.05 -56.11
N ALA A 532 -22.42 84.89 -54.78
CA ALA A 532 -21.60 83.86 -54.13
C ALA A 532 -22.29 82.47 -54.02
N PHE A 533 -23.60 82.36 -54.26
CA PHE A 533 -24.30 81.07 -54.28
C PHE A 533 -24.64 80.64 -55.72
N ARG A 534 -23.61 80.46 -56.55
CA ARG A 534 -23.74 79.55 -57.69
C ARG A 534 -23.76 78.13 -57.13
N VAL A 535 -24.95 77.57 -57.00
CA VAL A 535 -25.16 76.12 -56.97
C VAL A 535 -24.54 75.58 -58.27
N MET A 536 -23.43 74.84 -58.16
CA MET A 536 -22.83 74.14 -59.29
C MET A 536 -23.75 72.99 -59.71
N PRO A 537 -24.22 72.93 -60.97
CA PRO A 537 -24.81 71.70 -61.50
C PRO A 537 -23.69 70.70 -61.80
N ALA A 538 -23.89 69.45 -61.38
CA ALA A 538 -23.17 68.23 -61.76
C ALA A 538 -21.67 68.37 -62.15
N ALA A 539 -20.78 68.25 -61.16
CA ALA A 539 -19.34 68.16 -61.41
C ALA A 539 -18.91 66.72 -61.74
N SER A 540 -18.02 66.62 -62.73
CA SER A 540 -17.32 65.45 -63.24
C SER A 540 -16.63 64.58 -62.16
N PRO A 541 -16.32 63.29 -62.44
CA PRO A 541 -15.79 62.35 -61.46
C PRO A 541 -14.45 62.76 -60.80
N GLN A 542 -13.69 63.69 -61.38
CA GLN A 542 -12.41 64.17 -60.79
C GLN A 542 -12.60 65.16 -59.61
N SER A 543 -13.76 65.82 -59.50
CA SER A 543 -14.06 66.76 -58.41
C SER A 543 -14.42 66.05 -57.09
N ARG A 544 -15.08 64.88 -57.17
CA ARG A 544 -15.43 64.06 -56.00
C ARG A 544 -14.20 63.57 -55.23
N GLU A 545 -13.09 63.28 -55.92
CA GLU A 545 -11.84 62.82 -55.31
C GLU A 545 -11.17 63.90 -54.44
N ARG A 546 -11.25 65.18 -54.86
CA ARG A 546 -10.65 66.31 -54.12
C ARG A 546 -11.47 66.71 -52.89
N ILE A 547 -12.79 66.62 -52.98
CA ILE A 547 -13.67 66.93 -51.85
C ILE A 547 -13.60 65.81 -50.81
N ARG A 548 -13.57 64.53 -51.23
CA ARG A 548 -13.35 63.39 -50.33
C ARG A 548 -12.02 63.49 -49.55
N ARG A 549 -10.93 63.91 -50.20
CA ARG A 549 -9.63 64.10 -49.53
C ARG A 549 -9.56 65.28 -48.56
N ARG A 550 -10.43 66.30 -48.71
CA ARG A 550 -10.45 67.45 -47.79
C ARG A 550 -11.40 67.28 -46.59
N MET A 551 -12.34 66.34 -46.67
CA MET A 551 -13.31 66.02 -45.61
C MET A 551 -12.99 64.75 -44.82
N MET A 552 -11.85 64.09 -45.06
CA MET A 552 -11.37 63.00 -44.20
C MET A 552 -10.38 63.54 -43.17
N VAL A 553 -10.66 63.26 -41.90
CA VAL A 553 -9.71 63.46 -40.79
C VAL A 553 -8.64 62.35 -40.91
N PRO A 554 -7.33 62.67 -40.74
CA PRO A 554 -6.22 61.74 -41.01
C PRO A 554 -6.27 60.36 -40.33
N GLU A 555 -7.05 60.17 -39.26
CA GLU A 555 -7.12 58.90 -38.53
C GLU A 555 -7.94 57.80 -39.23
N MET A 556 -8.79 58.14 -40.20
CA MET A 556 -9.63 57.16 -40.92
C MET A 556 -8.97 56.50 -42.16
N GLU A 557 -7.75 56.90 -42.53
CA GLU A 557 -7.04 56.27 -43.66
C GLU A 557 -6.49 54.87 -43.34
N SER A 558 -6.48 54.48 -42.05
CA SER A 558 -5.97 53.19 -41.58
C SER A 558 -6.97 52.03 -41.69
N LEU A 559 -8.27 52.30 -41.91
CA LEU A 559 -9.32 51.27 -41.96
C LEU A 559 -9.63 50.74 -43.37
N LEU A 560 -8.96 51.23 -44.42
CA LEU A 560 -9.16 50.81 -45.81
C LEU A 560 -7.96 50.05 -46.40
N ARG A 561 -7.00 49.61 -45.58
CA ARG A 561 -5.83 48.82 -46.01
C ARG A 561 -5.70 47.47 -45.33
N PHE A 562 -6.81 46.79 -45.07
CA PHE A 562 -6.80 45.35 -44.79
C PHE A 562 -7.92 44.66 -45.57
N SER A 563 -7.64 44.40 -46.84
CA SER A 563 -8.28 43.36 -47.63
C SER A 563 -7.29 42.87 -48.70
N VAL A 564 -6.27 42.12 -48.26
CA VAL A 564 -5.73 40.92 -48.91
C VAL A 564 -5.21 40.01 -47.81
#